data_AF-X1BJY6-F1
#
_entry.id   AF-X1BJY6-F1
#
_cell.length_a   1.000
_cell.length_b   1.000
_cell.length_c   1.000
_cell.angle_alpha   90.00
_cell.angle_beta   90.00
_cell.angle_gamma   90.00
#
_symmetry.space_group_name_H-M   'P 1'
#
loop_
_entity.id
_entity.type
_entity.pdbx_description
1 polymer ?
#
loop_
_entity_poly.entity_id
_entity_poly.type
_entity_poly.pdbx_seq_one_letter_code
_entity_poly.pdbx_strand_id
1 'polypeptide(L)'
;MTALTVTQQTDIRDLLFKNMKAIKSVAPKHLTPERVLRIAYTAIVRNPKLSMCSQVSLLNSVIESTMLGLEIGGPLGLAHLVPFKGKATLIVGYGGFIQLGYNSGKIKNFSFHPVYQSDEFSYHYGVDPDLKHVPSNDESPGELVYAYAIANFDGGKVI
;
A
#
# COMPACT_ATOMS: atom_id res chain seq x y z
N MET A 1 7.45 24.67 -27.64
CA MET A 1 6.65 24.79 -26.41
C MET A 1 5.28 25.33 -26.84
N THR A 2 4.11 24.72 -26.67
CA THR A 2 3.67 23.47 -26.05
C THR A 2 2.24 23.27 -26.60
N ALA A 3 2.02 22.28 -27.47
CA ALA A 3 0.71 22.00 -28.08
C ALA A 3 0.38 20.50 -28.03
N LEU A 4 0.71 19.84 -26.91
CA LEU A 4 0.47 18.39 -26.72
C LEU A 4 -0.49 18.06 -25.58
N THR A 5 -1.08 19.04 -24.90
CA THR A 5 -1.77 18.78 -23.62
C THR A 5 -3.26 18.44 -23.71
N VAL A 6 -3.95 18.70 -24.83
CA VAL A 6 -5.42 18.55 -24.88
C VAL A 6 -5.87 17.19 -25.44
N THR A 7 -5.15 16.58 -26.39
CA THR A 7 -5.62 15.35 -27.07
C THR A 7 -5.39 14.06 -26.27
N GLN A 8 -4.31 13.97 -25.48
CA GLN A 8 -4.03 12.79 -24.64
C GLN A 8 -4.87 12.74 -23.35
N GLN A 9 -5.33 13.88 -22.85
CA GLN A 9 -6.06 13.96 -21.57
C GLN A 9 -7.51 13.45 -21.69
N THR A 10 -8.15 13.68 -22.83
CA THR A 10 -9.50 13.18 -23.15
C THR A 10 -9.51 11.65 -23.28
N ASP A 11 -8.46 11.10 -23.90
CA ASP A 11 -8.30 9.66 -24.18
C ASP A 11 -8.25 8.79 -22.91
N ILE A 12 -7.55 9.25 -21.86
CA ILE A 12 -7.39 8.48 -20.62
C ILE A 12 -8.70 8.39 -19.83
N ARG A 13 -9.49 9.47 -19.78
CA ARG A 13 -10.81 9.42 -19.13
C ARG A 13 -11.70 8.44 -19.87
N ASP A 14 -11.75 8.52 -21.20
CA ASP A 14 -12.55 7.62 -22.02
C ASP A 14 -12.11 6.17 -21.88
N LEU A 15 -10.80 5.89 -21.83
CA LEU A 15 -10.25 4.56 -21.54
C LEU A 15 -10.77 4.02 -20.21
N LEU A 16 -10.67 4.80 -19.15
CA LEU A 16 -11.10 4.40 -17.82
C LEU A 16 -12.62 4.18 -17.75
N PHE A 17 -13.41 5.06 -18.37
CA PHE A 17 -14.87 4.91 -18.48
C PHE A 17 -15.30 3.69 -19.31
N LYS A 18 -14.65 3.42 -20.44
CA LYS A 18 -14.91 2.22 -21.27
C LYS A 18 -14.69 0.92 -20.49
N ASN A 19 -13.80 0.93 -19.51
CA ASN A 19 -13.48 -0.22 -18.67
C ASN A 19 -14.21 -0.24 -17.32
N MET A 20 -15.19 0.66 -17.12
CA MET A 20 -16.02 0.71 -15.90
C MET A 20 -16.61 -0.65 -15.53
N LYS A 21 -17.05 -1.44 -16.51
CA LYS A 21 -17.63 -2.77 -16.28
C LYS A 21 -16.65 -3.72 -15.60
N ALA A 22 -15.38 -3.71 -16.01
CA ALA A 22 -14.33 -4.55 -15.44
C ALA A 22 -13.96 -4.10 -14.02
N ILE A 23 -13.89 -2.78 -13.78
CA ILE A 23 -13.66 -2.22 -12.44
C ILE A 23 -14.81 -2.61 -11.51
N LYS A 24 -16.06 -2.47 -11.99
CA LYS A 24 -17.25 -2.83 -11.21
C LYS A 24 -17.31 -4.31 -10.84
N SER A 25 -16.84 -5.21 -11.69
CA SER A 25 -16.86 -6.66 -11.38
C SER A 25 -15.91 -7.08 -10.26
N VAL A 26 -14.90 -6.26 -9.95
CA VAL A 26 -13.89 -6.59 -8.93
C VAL A 26 -13.92 -5.67 -7.71
N ALA A 27 -14.71 -4.61 -7.76
CA ALA A 27 -14.76 -3.60 -6.72
C ALA A 27 -15.40 -4.15 -5.43
N PRO A 28 -14.73 -4.04 -4.27
CA PRO A 28 -15.33 -4.41 -2.99
C PRO A 28 -16.43 -3.43 -2.60
N LYS A 29 -17.33 -3.86 -1.69
CA LYS A 29 -18.54 -3.10 -1.30
C LYS A 29 -18.28 -1.65 -0.85
N HIS A 30 -17.11 -1.38 -0.26
CA HIS A 30 -16.74 -0.07 0.27
C HIS A 30 -16.10 0.87 -0.77
N LEU A 31 -15.80 0.38 -1.97
CA LEU A 31 -15.10 1.13 -3.01
C LEU A 31 -15.94 1.20 -4.28
N THR A 32 -16.57 2.35 -4.54
CA THR A 32 -17.40 2.50 -5.73
C THR A 32 -16.55 2.65 -7.00
N PRO A 33 -16.98 2.13 -8.16
CA PRO A 33 -16.25 2.28 -9.42
C PRO A 33 -15.97 3.75 -9.78
N GLU A 34 -16.92 4.65 -9.53
CA GLU A 34 -16.78 6.09 -9.79
C GLU A 34 -15.67 6.71 -8.92
N ARG A 35 -15.51 6.21 -7.69
CA ARG A 35 -14.44 6.63 -6.79
C ARG A 35 -13.09 6.12 -7.29
N VAL A 36 -13.00 4.85 -7.72
CA VAL A 36 -11.78 4.28 -8.32
C VAL A 36 -11.32 5.13 -9.51
N LEU A 37 -12.22 5.45 -10.44
CA LEU A 37 -11.91 6.26 -11.61
C LEU A 37 -11.37 7.65 -11.24
N ARG A 38 -12.03 8.31 -10.28
CA ARG A 38 -11.62 9.64 -9.81
C ARG A 38 -10.22 9.61 -9.18
N ILE A 39 -9.94 8.58 -8.39
CA ILE A 39 -8.66 8.39 -7.72
C ILE A 39 -7.57 8.07 -8.76
N ALA A 40 -7.82 7.16 -9.68
CA ALA A 40 -6.89 6.83 -10.78
C ALA A 40 -6.58 8.06 -11.64
N TYR A 41 -7.60 8.85 -12.01
CA TYR A 41 -7.42 10.09 -12.75
C TYR A 41 -6.57 11.09 -11.96
N THR A 42 -6.83 11.25 -10.66
CA THR A 42 -6.03 12.11 -9.78
C THR A 42 -4.57 11.67 -9.73
N ALA A 43 -4.30 10.37 -9.65
CA ALA A 43 -2.94 9.83 -9.66
C ALA A 43 -2.18 10.19 -10.95
N ILE A 44 -2.86 10.12 -12.11
CA ILE A 44 -2.29 10.48 -13.42
C ILE A 44 -2.02 11.99 -13.51
N VAL A 45 -2.93 12.82 -13.00
CA VAL A 45 -2.73 14.27 -12.93
C VAL A 45 -1.53 14.62 -12.05
N ARG A 46 -1.37 13.94 -10.90
CA ARG A 46 -0.24 14.15 -10.00
C ARG A 46 1.10 13.70 -10.59
N ASN A 47 1.10 12.63 -11.38
CA ASN A 47 2.28 12.15 -12.08
C ASN A 47 1.99 11.98 -13.58
N PRO A 48 2.16 13.06 -14.39
CA PRO A 48 1.87 13.02 -15.82
C PRO A 48 2.65 11.96 -16.60
N LYS A 49 3.76 11.42 -16.06
CA LYS A 49 4.46 10.30 -16.71
C LYS A 49 3.63 9.02 -16.81
N LEU A 50 2.58 8.90 -15.99
CA LEU A 50 1.60 7.81 -16.10
C LEU A 50 0.78 7.89 -17.38
N SER A 51 0.55 9.08 -17.95
CA SER A 51 -0.16 9.22 -19.24
C SER A 51 0.67 8.73 -20.43
N MET A 52 2.00 8.65 -20.26
CA MET A 52 2.92 8.12 -21.26
C MET A 52 3.12 6.60 -21.15
N CYS A 53 2.55 5.96 -20.12
CA CYS A 53 2.63 4.51 -19.97
C CYS A 53 1.62 3.81 -20.89
N SER A 54 1.86 2.53 -21.18
CA SER A 54 0.89 1.75 -21.96
C SER A 54 -0.49 1.72 -21.27
N GLN A 55 -1.55 1.97 -22.05
CA GLN A 55 -2.94 2.00 -21.56
C GLN A 55 -3.32 0.69 -20.85
N VAL A 56 -2.88 -0.44 -21.39
CA VAL A 56 -3.09 -1.77 -20.80
C VAL A 56 -2.46 -1.88 -19.41
N SER A 57 -1.20 -1.45 -19.24
CA SER A 57 -0.54 -1.52 -17.93
C SER A 57 -1.19 -0.64 -16.87
N LEU A 58 -1.66 0.55 -17.29
CA LEU A 58 -2.34 1.49 -16.41
C LEU A 58 -3.67 0.92 -15.94
N LEU A 59 -4.47 0.39 -16.86
CA LEU A 59 -5.74 -0.23 -16.54
C LEU A 59 -5.56 -1.45 -15.62
N ASN A 60 -4.62 -2.34 -15.94
CA ASN A 60 -4.35 -3.52 -15.13
C ASN A 60 -3.95 -3.14 -13.70
N SER A 61 -3.08 -2.14 -13.53
CA SER A 61 -2.67 -1.68 -12.20
C SER A 61 -3.83 -1.07 -11.39
N VAL A 62 -4.75 -0.37 -12.06
CA VAL A 62 -5.97 0.18 -11.42
C VAL A 62 -6.91 -0.95 -11.00
N ILE A 63 -7.13 -1.94 -11.87
CA ILE A 63 -7.96 -3.12 -11.59
C ILE A 63 -7.37 -3.92 -10.42
N GLU A 64 -6.05 -4.14 -10.41
CA GLU A 64 -5.36 -4.86 -9.36
C GLU A 64 -5.48 -4.16 -8.00
N SER A 65 -5.28 -2.83 -7.95
CA SER A 65 -5.50 -2.06 -6.72
C SER A 65 -6.95 -2.14 -6.25
N THR A 66 -7.90 -2.17 -7.19
CA THR A 66 -9.33 -2.29 -6.90
C THR A 66 -9.66 -3.67 -6.32
N MET A 67 -9.12 -4.75 -6.90
CA MET A 67 -9.27 -6.12 -6.38
C MET A 67 -8.76 -6.25 -4.95
N LEU A 68 -7.67 -5.54 -4.61
CA LEU A 68 -7.12 -5.48 -3.26
C LEU A 68 -7.91 -4.57 -2.30
N GLY A 69 -8.85 -3.76 -2.82
CA GLY A 69 -9.56 -2.75 -2.03
C GLY A 69 -8.68 -1.61 -1.53
N LEU A 70 -7.57 -1.33 -2.22
CA LEU A 70 -6.62 -0.29 -1.83
C LEU A 70 -6.81 0.98 -2.67
N GLU A 71 -6.87 2.13 -1.99
CA GLU A 71 -6.92 3.43 -2.65
C GLU A 71 -5.54 3.88 -3.16
N ILE A 72 -5.48 4.25 -4.43
CA ILE A 72 -4.25 4.71 -5.08
C ILE A 72 -3.97 6.18 -4.74
N GLY A 73 -2.76 6.49 -4.29
CA GLY A 73 -2.30 7.87 -4.13
C GLY A 73 -3.06 8.68 -3.08
N GLY A 74 -3.87 8.02 -2.24
CA GLY A 74 -4.51 8.63 -1.07
C GLY A 74 -3.49 9.05 -0.01
N PRO A 75 -3.89 9.90 0.96
CA PRO A 75 -3.01 10.39 2.02
C PRO A 75 -2.47 9.26 2.92
N LEU A 76 -3.19 8.14 3.01
CA LEU A 76 -2.80 6.96 3.78
C LEU A 76 -1.67 6.14 3.12
N GLY A 77 -1.28 6.45 1.88
CA GLY A 77 -0.17 5.76 1.20
C GLY A 77 -0.40 4.25 1.03
N LEU A 78 -1.65 3.83 0.78
CA LEU A 78 -2.00 2.40 0.66
C LEU A 78 -1.45 1.76 -0.61
N ALA A 79 -1.56 2.46 -1.73
CA ALA A 79 -1.09 2.00 -3.03
C ALA A 79 -0.66 3.17 -3.90
N HIS A 80 0.25 2.92 -4.83
CA HIS A 80 0.81 3.92 -5.74
C HIS A 80 0.90 3.37 -7.15
N LEU A 81 0.64 4.23 -8.14
CA LEU A 81 0.98 3.94 -9.53
C LEU A 81 2.31 4.58 -9.85
N VAL A 82 3.28 3.77 -10.24
CA VAL A 82 4.63 4.23 -10.58
C VAL A 82 4.92 3.90 -12.05
N PRO A 83 5.38 4.88 -12.85
CA PRO A 83 5.83 4.63 -14.20
C PRO A 83 7.21 3.98 -14.17
N PHE A 84 7.33 2.79 -14.75
CA PHE A 84 8.59 2.05 -14.87
C PHE A 84 8.75 1.53 -16.30
N LYS A 85 9.78 2.00 -17.00
CA LYS A 85 10.10 1.59 -18.38
C LYS A 85 8.89 1.62 -19.34
N GLY A 86 8.09 2.69 -19.27
CA GLY A 86 6.89 2.87 -20.12
C GLY A 86 5.67 2.04 -19.71
N LYS A 87 5.73 1.35 -18.56
CA LYS A 87 4.59 0.63 -17.96
C LYS A 87 4.19 1.27 -16.64
N ALA A 88 2.89 1.42 -16.41
CA ALA A 88 2.38 1.73 -15.08
C ALA A 88 2.43 0.46 -14.24
N THR A 89 2.96 0.58 -13.02
CA THR A 89 3.11 -0.53 -12.08
C THR A 89 2.43 -0.15 -10.77
N LEU A 90 1.61 -1.04 -10.24
CA LEU A 90 1.08 -0.93 -8.90
C LEU A 90 2.18 -1.24 -7.87
N ILE A 91 2.37 -0.35 -6.91
CA ILE A 91 3.19 -0.59 -5.73
C ILE A 91 2.30 -0.44 -4.50
N VAL A 92 2.14 -1.53 -3.75
CA VAL A 92 1.45 -1.51 -2.46
C VAL A 92 2.37 -0.86 -1.44
N GLY A 93 1.89 0.20 -0.78
CA GLY A 93 2.63 0.85 0.29
C GLY A 93 2.52 0.07 1.59
N TYR A 94 3.35 0.43 2.57
CA TYR A 94 3.36 -0.22 3.88
C TYR A 94 1.99 -0.20 4.58
N GLY A 95 1.30 0.94 4.57
CA GLY A 95 -0.06 1.04 5.10
C GLY A 95 -1.06 0.13 4.36
N GLY A 96 -0.84 -0.10 3.08
CA GLY A 96 -1.63 -1.04 2.27
C GLY A 96 -1.45 -2.48 2.73
N PHE A 97 -0.21 -2.92 3.00
CA PHE A 97 0.03 -4.24 3.55
C PHE A 97 -0.59 -4.44 4.93
N ILE A 98 -0.51 -3.43 5.81
CA ILE A 98 -1.20 -3.47 7.11
C ILE A 98 -2.72 -3.61 6.90
N GLN A 99 -3.30 -2.80 6.03
CA GLN A 99 -4.74 -2.85 5.75
C GLN A 99 -5.16 -4.22 5.19
N LEU A 100 -4.37 -4.79 4.28
CA LEU A 100 -4.61 -6.15 3.77
C LEU A 100 -4.53 -7.20 4.88
N GLY A 101 -3.57 -7.06 5.79
CA GLY A 101 -3.45 -7.90 6.97
C GLY A 101 -4.71 -7.88 7.83
N TYR A 102 -5.23 -6.69 8.16
CA TYR A 102 -6.49 -6.54 8.89
C TYR A 102 -7.71 -7.06 8.10
N ASN A 103 -7.80 -6.76 6.81
CA ASN A 103 -8.90 -7.21 5.95
C ASN A 103 -8.96 -8.73 5.79
N SER A 104 -7.85 -9.44 6.04
CA SER A 104 -7.83 -10.90 6.02
C SER A 104 -8.67 -11.53 7.15
N GLY A 105 -9.00 -10.76 8.20
CA GLY A 105 -9.64 -11.26 9.41
C GLY A 105 -8.73 -12.15 10.27
N LYS A 106 -7.49 -12.43 9.84
CA LYS A 106 -6.55 -13.31 10.53
C LYS A 106 -5.66 -12.58 11.52
N ILE A 107 -5.53 -11.26 11.42
CA ILE A 107 -4.62 -10.48 12.25
C ILE A 107 -5.44 -9.59 13.18
N LYS A 108 -5.22 -9.77 14.48
CA LYS A 108 -5.84 -8.98 15.55
C LYS A 108 -5.09 -7.70 15.81
N ASN A 109 -3.76 -7.77 15.81
CA ASN A 109 -2.91 -6.63 16.12
C ASN A 109 -1.56 -6.73 15.40
N PHE A 110 -1.05 -5.58 14.99
CA PHE A 110 0.34 -5.38 14.57
C PHE A 110 0.99 -4.33 15.48
N SER A 111 2.18 -4.63 15.99
CA SER A 111 3.00 -3.64 16.69
C SER A 111 4.43 -3.66 16.18
N PHE A 112 5.07 -2.50 16.24
CA PHE A 112 6.44 -2.29 15.80
C PHE A 112 7.19 -1.66 16.96
N HIS A 113 8.34 -2.22 17.29
CA HIS A 113 9.09 -1.87 18.47
C HIS A 113 10.54 -1.57 18.09
N PRO A 114 10.97 -0.31 18.19
CA PRO A 114 12.39 0.01 18.19
C PRO A 114 13.01 -0.49 19.50
N VAL A 115 14.28 -0.88 19.45
CA VAL A 115 15.08 -1.24 20.62
C VAL A 115 16.28 -0.31 20.63
N TYR A 116 16.44 0.39 21.74
CA TYR A 116 17.52 1.34 21.99
C TYR A 116 18.61 0.74 22.88
N GLN A 117 19.77 1.37 22.88
CA GLN A 117 20.96 0.87 23.58
C GLN A 117 20.74 0.65 25.09
N SER A 118 19.91 1.46 25.74
CA SER A 118 19.58 1.32 27.16
C SER A 118 18.52 0.25 27.46
N ASP A 119 17.86 -0.33 26.46
CA ASP A 119 16.75 -1.28 26.67
C ASP A 119 17.27 -2.67 27.09
N GLU A 120 16.51 -3.38 27.93
CA GLU A 120 16.76 -4.81 28.17
C GLU A 120 16.17 -5.60 26.99
N PHE A 121 17.04 -6.16 26.14
CA PHE A 121 16.63 -6.90 24.96
C PHE A 121 17.37 -8.24 24.83
N SER A 122 16.60 -9.33 24.68
CA SER A 122 17.14 -10.65 24.39
C SER A 122 16.19 -11.44 23.50
N TYR A 123 16.74 -12.25 22.61
CA TYR A 123 15.98 -13.13 21.74
C TYR A 123 16.73 -14.44 21.53
N HIS A 124 15.98 -15.53 21.43
CA HIS A 124 16.51 -16.86 21.22
C HIS A 124 15.79 -17.50 20.04
N TYR A 125 16.57 -18.02 19.09
CA TYR A 125 16.06 -18.95 18.08
C TYR A 125 16.28 -20.39 18.57
N GLY A 126 15.43 -21.31 18.14
CA GLY A 126 15.58 -22.72 18.48
C GLY A 126 14.25 -23.44 18.60
N VAL A 127 14.25 -24.54 19.35
CA VAL A 127 13.06 -25.37 19.61
C VAL A 127 11.99 -24.60 20.38
N ASP A 128 12.42 -23.70 21.28
CA ASP A 128 11.55 -22.83 22.07
C ASP A 128 11.99 -21.37 21.86
N PRO A 129 11.49 -20.70 20.81
CA PRO A 129 11.86 -19.32 20.52
C PRO A 129 11.20 -18.34 21.50
N ASP A 130 11.97 -17.38 22.00
CA ASP A 130 11.49 -16.34 22.90
C ASP A 130 12.09 -14.97 22.56
N LEU A 131 11.34 -13.92 22.84
CA LEU A 131 11.71 -12.51 22.62
C LEU A 131 11.29 -11.70 23.85
N LYS A 132 12.29 -11.23 24.60
CA LYS A 132 12.08 -10.32 25.73
C LYS A 132 12.58 -8.94 25.38
N HIS A 133 11.69 -7.96 25.51
CA HIS A 133 12.02 -6.54 25.38
C HIS A 133 11.38 -5.75 26.53
N VAL A 134 12.20 -5.07 27.31
CA VAL A 134 11.77 -4.13 28.35
C VAL A 134 12.41 -2.77 28.07
N PRO A 135 11.62 -1.77 27.65
CA PRO A 135 12.14 -0.43 27.40
C PRO A 135 12.74 0.20 28.66
N SER A 136 13.83 0.93 28.51
CA SER A 136 14.37 1.78 29.57
C SER A 136 13.40 2.94 29.87
N ASN A 137 13.42 3.42 31.11
CA ASN A 137 12.74 4.65 31.52
C ASN A 137 13.62 5.91 31.32
N ASP A 138 14.81 5.77 30.72
CA ASP A 138 15.71 6.89 30.45
C ASP A 138 15.10 7.88 29.45
N GLU A 139 15.20 9.18 29.75
CA GLU A 139 14.81 10.25 28.83
C GLU A 139 15.70 10.30 27.56
N SER A 140 16.86 9.64 27.59
CA SER A 140 17.81 9.56 26.48
C SER A 140 18.36 8.14 26.36
N PRO A 141 17.59 7.20 25.78
CA PRO A 141 17.89 5.75 25.79
C PRO A 141 19.01 5.32 24.83
N GLY A 142 19.70 6.29 24.20
CA GLY A 142 20.81 6.05 23.29
C GLY A 142 20.40 5.75 21.85
N GLU A 143 21.29 5.11 21.11
CA GLU A 143 21.09 4.81 19.68
C GLU A 143 20.11 3.65 19.45
N LEU A 144 19.45 3.65 18.29
CA LEU A 144 18.64 2.53 17.82
C LEU A 144 19.55 1.36 17.44
N VAL A 145 19.41 0.23 18.13
CA VAL A 145 20.23 -0.97 17.92
C VAL A 145 19.49 -2.09 17.19
N TYR A 146 18.18 -2.26 17.45
CA TYR A 146 17.35 -3.23 16.75
C TYR A 146 15.96 -2.66 16.47
N ALA A 147 15.21 -3.34 15.60
CA ALA A 147 13.79 -3.12 15.42
C ALA A 147 13.12 -4.44 15.11
N TYR A 148 11.93 -4.67 15.67
CA TYR A 148 11.13 -5.85 15.38
C TYR A 148 9.64 -5.49 15.28
N ALA A 149 8.87 -6.43 14.73
CA ALA A 149 7.43 -6.35 14.63
C ALA A 149 6.80 -7.59 15.26
N ILE A 150 5.61 -7.43 15.84
CA ILE A 150 4.79 -8.53 16.34
C ILE A 150 3.47 -8.51 15.59
N ALA A 151 3.07 -9.68 15.07
CA ALA A 151 1.75 -9.90 14.51
C ALA A 151 0.98 -10.92 15.37
N ASN A 152 -0.09 -10.46 16.02
CA ASN A 152 -0.99 -11.32 16.78
C ASN A 152 -2.10 -11.83 15.85
N PHE A 153 -2.17 -13.13 15.64
CA PHE A 153 -3.19 -13.75 14.80
C PHE A 153 -4.43 -14.14 15.60
N ASP A 154 -5.56 -14.23 14.91
CA ASP A 154 -6.74 -14.87 15.46
C ASP A 154 -6.45 -16.35 15.73
N GLY A 155 -6.76 -16.81 16.94
CA GLY A 155 -6.32 -18.12 17.46
C GLY A 155 -5.06 -18.11 18.33
N GLY A 156 -4.47 -16.95 18.63
CA GLY A 156 -3.41 -16.81 19.65
C GLY A 156 -1.98 -17.09 19.17
N LYS A 157 -1.79 -17.34 17.87
CA LYS A 157 -0.45 -17.46 17.28
C LYS A 157 0.19 -16.08 17.18
N VAL A 158 1.42 -15.95 17.66
CA VAL A 158 2.26 -14.76 17.55
C VAL A 158 3.40 -15.05 16.60
N ILE A 159 3.69 -14.14 15.66
CA ILE A 159 4.83 -14.21 14.73
C ILE A 159 5.61 -12.91 14.83
#